data_AF-A0A066VM58-F1
#
_entry.id   AF-A0A066VM58-F1
#
_cell.length_a   1.000
_cell.length_b   1.000
_cell.length_c   1.000
_cell.angle_alpha   90.00
_cell.angle_beta   90.00
_cell.angle_gamma   90.00
#
_symmetry.space_group_name_H-M   'P 1'
#
loop_
_entity.id
_entity.type
_entity.pdbx_description
1 polymer ?
#
loop_
_entity_poly.entity_id
_entity_poly.type
_entity_poly.pdbx_seq_one_letter_code
_entity_poly.pdbx_strand_id
1 'polypeptide(L)'
;MPGTPSKRSPAQPALVSRQQETSMLSPLHARDDSYAERRAALVNKMIARGLIPESLIELPVLFGHIDLFGHVTGPKWFEFAHTCVDRLGSHIYPPVLGEAGVRGLLTGRGPITVLPLSINARFRLPVGWPDAVLLGGRPAYIDPQGKTYGETYEAFSLKTGELAFIADYHHVHIDLTQGGKAVSFPDLIKQEPKWDAWVRDWQQKVASGKQKLKAFQEEEKKATGQAARNAEVEQLKHLGAKL
;
A
#
# COMPACT_ATOMS: atom_id res chain seq x y z
N MET A 1 16.10 15.84 -63.83
CA MET A 1 14.78 15.85 -63.19
C MET A 1 14.99 15.79 -61.67
N PRO A 2 14.75 16.87 -60.91
CA PRO A 2 14.88 16.85 -59.46
C PRO A 2 13.67 16.15 -58.83
N GLY A 3 13.93 15.17 -57.96
CA GLY A 3 12.90 14.41 -57.26
C GLY A 3 12.20 15.25 -56.18
N THR A 4 10.87 15.14 -56.14
CA THR A 4 10.00 15.77 -55.13
C THR A 4 10.33 15.29 -53.71
N PRO A 5 10.33 16.17 -52.69
CA PRO A 5 10.57 15.77 -51.31
C PRO A 5 9.38 14.95 -50.78
N SER A 6 9.67 13.78 -50.20
CA SER A 6 8.71 12.96 -49.47
C SER A 6 8.17 13.73 -48.26
N LYS A 7 6.84 13.84 -48.15
CA LYS A 7 6.14 14.39 -46.99
C LYS A 7 6.47 13.51 -45.78
N ARG A 8 7.28 14.03 -44.85
CA ARG A 8 7.48 13.39 -43.54
C ARG A 8 6.13 13.31 -42.83
N SER A 9 5.73 12.10 -42.46
CA SER A 9 4.63 11.89 -41.51
C SER A 9 4.88 12.70 -40.24
N PRO A 10 3.82 13.21 -39.57
CA PRO A 10 3.99 13.89 -38.29
C PRO A 10 4.72 12.95 -37.33
N ALA A 11 5.73 13.50 -36.65
CA ALA A 11 6.49 12.76 -35.65
C ALA A 11 5.50 12.19 -34.63
N GLN A 12 5.45 10.85 -34.52
CA GLN A 12 4.78 10.23 -33.39
C GLN A 12 5.39 10.84 -32.12
N PRO A 13 4.56 11.24 -31.13
CA PRO A 13 5.10 11.70 -29.86
C PRO A 13 6.05 10.61 -29.35
N ALA A 14 7.28 11.02 -28.99
CA ALA A 14 8.27 10.09 -28.48
C ALA A 14 7.60 9.27 -27.37
N LEU A 15 7.65 7.94 -27.48
CA LEU A 15 7.34 7.04 -26.38
C LEU A 15 8.34 7.39 -25.28
N VAL A 16 7.98 8.37 -24.44
CA VAL A 16 8.65 8.63 -23.18
C VAL A 16 8.65 7.27 -22.47
N SER A 17 9.84 6.83 -22.06
CA SER A 17 9.97 5.56 -21.35
C SER A 17 8.96 5.55 -20.21
N ARG A 18 8.01 4.60 -20.20
CA ARG A 18 6.98 4.49 -19.15
C ARG A 18 7.59 4.43 -17.73
N GLN A 19 8.88 4.11 -17.61
CA GLN A 19 9.64 4.15 -16.36
C GLN A 19 9.81 5.56 -15.79
N GLN A 20 9.71 6.62 -16.61
CA GLN A 20 9.83 8.01 -16.16
C GLN A 20 8.52 8.56 -15.55
N GLU A 21 7.37 7.92 -15.78
CA GLU A 21 6.06 8.38 -15.28
C GLU A 21 5.76 7.93 -13.84
N THR A 22 6.50 6.93 -13.33
CA THR A 22 6.30 6.35 -12.00
C THR A 22 7.51 6.61 -11.12
N SER A 23 7.49 7.75 -10.43
CA SER A 23 8.51 8.14 -9.47
C SER A 23 8.19 7.56 -8.08
N MET A 24 9.24 7.30 -7.27
CA MET A 24 9.16 7.06 -5.81
C MET A 24 8.50 8.23 -5.03
N LEU A 25 8.12 9.31 -5.73
CA LEU A 25 7.29 10.38 -5.19
C LEU A 25 5.97 9.83 -4.66
N SER A 26 5.51 10.39 -3.54
CA SER A 26 4.21 10.08 -2.98
C SER A 26 3.12 10.13 -4.07
N PRO A 27 2.23 9.12 -4.16
CA PRO A 27 1.12 9.10 -5.12
C PRO A 27 0.07 10.18 -4.83
N LEU A 28 0.22 10.92 -3.73
CA LEU A 28 -0.61 12.07 -3.37
C LEU A 28 -0.28 13.32 -4.20
N HIS A 29 0.89 13.38 -4.84
CA HIS A 29 1.22 14.52 -5.70
C HIS A 29 0.54 14.39 -7.06
N ALA A 30 -0.06 15.48 -7.52
CA ALA A 30 -0.61 15.57 -8.86
C ALA A 30 0.49 15.35 -9.90
N ARG A 31 0.18 14.58 -10.95
CA ARG A 31 1.05 14.31 -12.09
C ARG A 31 0.25 14.52 -13.36
N ASP A 32 0.91 15.03 -14.39
CA ASP A 32 0.34 15.17 -15.73
C ASP A 32 0.78 13.97 -16.59
N ASP A 33 0.32 12.78 -16.19
CA ASP A 33 0.63 11.52 -16.87
C ASP A 33 -0.65 10.73 -17.19
N SER A 34 -0.51 9.70 -18.03
CA SER A 34 -1.64 8.87 -18.50
C SER A 34 -2.34 8.07 -17.39
N TYR A 35 -1.78 8.04 -16.18
CA TYR A 35 -2.32 7.34 -15.02
C TYR A 35 -2.86 8.28 -13.94
N ALA A 36 -2.82 9.60 -14.14
CA ALA A 36 -3.19 10.59 -13.13
C ALA A 36 -4.58 10.36 -12.51
N GLU A 37 -5.61 10.24 -13.33
CA GLU A 37 -6.98 10.01 -12.88
C GLU A 37 -7.13 8.68 -12.14
N ARG A 38 -6.49 7.63 -12.68
CA ARG A 38 -6.56 6.28 -12.12
C ARG A 38 -5.82 6.18 -10.78
N ARG A 39 -4.67 6.85 -10.67
CA ARG A 39 -3.90 7.00 -9.43
C ARG A 39 -4.75 7.70 -8.38
N ALA A 40 -5.39 8.82 -8.71
CA ALA A 40 -6.27 9.53 -7.79
C ALA A 40 -7.45 8.65 -7.33
N ALA A 41 -8.09 7.92 -8.24
CA ALA A 41 -9.17 6.98 -7.91
C ALA A 41 -8.68 5.85 -6.97
N LEU A 42 -7.48 5.29 -7.22
CA LEU A 42 -6.88 4.28 -6.36
C LEU A 42 -6.51 4.82 -4.99
N VAL A 43 -5.92 6.02 -4.90
CA VAL A 43 -5.62 6.68 -3.62
C VAL A 43 -6.90 6.84 -2.81
N ASN A 44 -7.99 7.33 -3.41
CA ASN A 44 -9.28 7.47 -2.74
C ASN A 44 -9.82 6.11 -2.27
N LYS A 45 -9.72 5.07 -3.10
CA LYS A 45 -10.10 3.70 -2.75
C LYS A 45 -9.29 3.18 -1.56
N MET A 46 -7.98 3.40 -1.54
CA MET A 46 -7.11 2.98 -0.45
C MET A 46 -7.45 3.70 0.86
N ILE A 47 -7.67 5.01 0.81
CA ILE A 47 -8.07 5.79 1.99
C ILE A 47 -9.45 5.37 2.52
N ALA A 48 -10.40 5.09 1.63
CA ALA A 48 -11.73 4.57 1.98
C ALA A 48 -11.66 3.19 2.65
N ARG A 49 -10.65 2.38 2.32
CA ARG A 49 -10.34 1.10 2.97
C ARG A 49 -9.55 1.24 4.28
N GLY A 50 -9.30 2.47 4.72
CA GLY A 50 -8.60 2.79 5.97
C GLY A 50 -7.08 2.75 5.89
N LEU A 51 -6.49 2.76 4.69
CA LEU A 51 -5.05 2.94 4.53
C LEU A 51 -4.66 4.38 4.88
N ILE A 52 -3.49 4.54 5.49
CA ILE A 52 -2.98 5.85 5.92
C ILE A 52 -2.37 6.58 4.71
N PRO A 53 -2.84 7.79 4.35
CA PRO A 53 -2.33 8.55 3.20
C PRO A 53 -0.80 8.69 3.18
N GLU A 54 -0.20 8.94 4.33
CA GLU A 54 1.23 9.17 4.49
C GLU A 54 2.07 7.90 4.22
N SER A 55 1.47 6.72 4.38
CA SER A 55 2.10 5.44 4.05
C SER A 55 2.06 5.12 2.56
N LEU A 56 1.30 5.86 1.76
CA LEU A 56 1.10 5.53 0.36
C LEU A 56 2.39 5.73 -0.45
N ILE A 57 2.75 4.71 -1.22
CA ILE A 57 3.87 4.71 -2.16
C ILE A 57 3.44 4.16 -3.51
N GLU A 58 4.11 4.58 -4.56
CA GLU A 58 3.97 4.03 -5.90
C GLU A 58 5.32 3.48 -6.36
N LEU A 59 5.33 2.21 -6.79
CA LEU A 59 6.55 1.53 -7.23
C LEU A 59 6.37 0.99 -8.65
N PRO A 60 7.26 1.32 -9.61
CA PRO A 60 7.26 0.64 -10.89
C PRO A 60 7.57 -0.84 -10.73
N VAL A 61 6.87 -1.68 -11.49
CA VAL A 61 7.34 -3.04 -11.75
C VAL A 61 8.48 -2.93 -12.76
N LEU A 62 9.63 -3.53 -12.44
CA LEU A 62 10.81 -3.55 -13.29
C LEU A 62 11.04 -4.97 -13.80
N PHE A 63 11.84 -5.11 -14.85
CA PHE A 63 12.19 -6.42 -15.40
C PHE A 63 12.86 -7.34 -14.35
N GLY A 64 13.66 -6.79 -13.44
CA GLY A 64 14.25 -7.55 -12.33
C GLY A 64 13.27 -7.94 -11.21
N HIS A 65 12.00 -7.52 -11.29
CA HIS A 65 10.98 -7.87 -10.30
C HIS A 65 10.16 -9.11 -10.69
N ILE A 66 10.17 -9.48 -11.98
CA ILE A 66 9.33 -10.54 -12.53
C ILE A 66 10.07 -11.88 -12.60
N ASP A 67 9.33 -12.97 -12.48
CA ASP A 67 9.83 -14.33 -12.77
C ASP A 67 9.74 -14.66 -14.26
N LEU A 68 10.11 -15.89 -14.60
CA LEU A 68 9.99 -16.45 -15.95
C LEU A 68 8.55 -16.54 -16.47
N PHE A 69 7.54 -16.42 -15.59
CA PHE A 69 6.12 -16.40 -15.96
C PHE A 69 5.61 -14.98 -16.21
N GLY A 70 6.46 -13.97 -16.07
CA GLY A 70 6.14 -12.57 -16.37
C GLY A 70 5.44 -11.83 -15.25
N HIS A 71 5.40 -12.38 -14.03
CA HIS A 71 4.72 -11.76 -12.89
C HIS A 71 5.69 -11.42 -11.76
N VAL A 72 5.36 -10.41 -10.96
CA VAL A 72 6.13 -10.03 -9.78
C VAL A 72 6.28 -11.23 -8.85
N THR A 73 7.53 -11.58 -8.54
CA THR A 73 7.85 -12.73 -7.71
C THR A 73 7.39 -12.53 -6.26
N GLY A 74 7.11 -13.62 -5.55
CA GLY A 74 6.74 -13.58 -4.13
C GLY A 74 7.71 -12.75 -3.27
N PRO A 75 9.04 -12.98 -3.33
CA PRO A 75 10.02 -12.18 -2.59
C PRO A 75 9.95 -10.67 -2.88
N LYS A 76 9.68 -10.29 -4.13
CA LYS A 76 9.62 -8.88 -4.53
C LYS A 76 8.40 -8.17 -3.96
N TRP A 77 7.28 -8.85 -3.76
CA TRP A 77 6.15 -8.28 -3.04
C TRP A 77 6.49 -7.92 -1.59
N PHE A 78 7.30 -8.72 -0.90
CA PHE A 78 7.75 -8.40 0.46
C PHE A 78 8.70 -7.20 0.49
N GLU A 79 9.55 -7.05 -0.51
CA GLU A 79 10.41 -5.86 -0.68
C GLU A 79 9.55 -4.59 -0.86
N PHE A 80 8.53 -4.66 -1.70
CA PHE A 80 7.58 -3.56 -1.88
C PHE A 80 6.84 -3.23 -0.59
N ALA A 81 6.35 -4.25 0.13
CA ALA A 81 5.66 -4.06 1.39
C ALA A 81 6.58 -3.47 2.46
N HIS A 82 7.85 -3.89 2.53
CA HIS A 82 8.82 -3.36 3.47
C HIS A 82 9.13 -1.88 3.20
N THR A 83 9.19 -1.46 1.92
CA THR A 83 9.31 -0.04 1.57
C THR A 83 8.13 0.77 2.16
N CYS A 84 6.93 0.19 2.19
CA CYS A 84 5.75 0.80 2.80
C CYS A 84 5.82 0.78 4.34
N VAL A 85 6.40 -0.27 4.95
CA VAL A 85 6.69 -0.33 6.40
C VAL A 85 7.58 0.85 6.79
N ASP A 86 8.68 1.07 6.08
CA ASP A 86 9.62 2.16 6.36
C ASP A 86 8.96 3.52 6.19
N ARG A 87 8.15 3.67 5.13
CA ARG A 87 7.39 4.89 4.89
C ARG A 87 6.42 5.16 6.04
N LEU A 88 5.60 4.19 6.44
CA LEU A 88 4.68 4.33 7.57
C LEU A 88 5.44 4.63 8.86
N GLY A 89 6.53 3.90 9.13
CA GLY A 89 7.43 4.09 10.28
C GLY A 89 7.93 5.52 10.39
N SER A 90 8.35 6.11 9.27
CA SER A 90 8.82 7.50 9.20
C SER A 90 7.76 8.54 9.60
N HIS A 91 6.49 8.17 9.61
CA HIS A 91 5.36 9.03 9.99
C HIS A 91 4.84 8.76 11.40
N ILE A 92 4.84 7.49 11.86
CA ILE A 92 4.25 7.11 13.15
C ILE A 92 5.20 7.24 14.34
N TYR A 93 6.52 7.17 14.12
CA TYR A 93 7.52 7.24 15.19
C TYR A 93 8.02 8.65 15.57
N PRO A 94 8.05 9.67 14.69
CA PRO A 94 8.53 11.01 15.07
C PRO A 94 7.87 11.62 16.31
N PRO A 95 6.53 11.52 16.51
CA PRO A 95 5.89 12.08 17.70
C PRO A 95 6.37 11.50 19.03
N VAL A 96 6.95 10.30 19.01
CA VAL A 96 7.42 9.59 20.22
C VAL A 96 8.93 9.65 20.34
N LEU A 97 9.65 9.35 19.26
CA LEU A 97 11.11 9.23 19.30
C LEU A 97 11.83 10.56 19.05
N GLY A 98 11.13 11.56 18.51
CA GLY A 98 11.77 12.73 17.91
C GLY A 98 12.59 12.38 16.67
N GLU A 99 13.10 13.39 15.96
CA GLU A 99 13.85 13.17 14.72
C GLU A 99 15.10 12.31 14.93
N ALA A 100 15.85 12.55 16.02
CA ALA A 100 17.07 11.80 16.32
C ALA A 100 16.78 10.32 16.58
N GLY A 101 15.72 10.01 17.34
CA GLY A 101 15.32 8.64 17.61
C GLY A 101 14.77 7.93 16.38
N VAL A 102 14.06 8.63 15.48
CA VAL A 102 13.64 8.07 14.18
C VAL A 102 14.83 7.79 13.27
N ARG A 103 15.80 8.69 13.16
CA ARG A 103 17.06 8.42 12.44
C ARG A 103 17.81 7.24 13.05
N GLY A 104 17.81 7.15 14.37
CA GLY A 104 18.33 6.00 15.11
C GLY A 104 17.63 4.71 14.71
N LEU A 105 16.29 4.70 14.70
CA LEU A 105 15.48 3.55 14.29
C LEU A 105 15.86 3.07 12.88
N LEU A 106 15.92 4.00 11.92
CA LEU A 106 16.26 3.72 10.52
C LEU A 106 17.71 3.27 10.30
N THR A 107 18.61 3.59 11.22
CA THR A 107 20.04 3.19 11.17
C THR A 107 20.38 2.03 12.11
N GLY A 108 19.40 1.49 12.83
CA GLY A 108 19.61 0.46 13.85
C GLY A 108 20.38 0.94 15.09
N ARG A 109 20.46 2.26 15.32
CA ARG A 109 21.17 2.91 16.44
C ARG A 109 20.22 3.68 17.38
N GLY A 110 18.92 3.51 17.22
CA GLY A 110 17.90 4.17 18.04
C GLY A 110 17.76 3.52 19.42
N PRO A 111 16.94 4.11 20.31
CA PRO A 111 16.62 3.49 21.60
C PRO A 111 15.84 2.19 21.43
N ILE A 112 15.09 2.08 20.32
CA ILE A 112 14.34 0.89 19.95
C ILE A 112 14.58 0.50 18.49
N THR A 113 14.33 -0.76 18.17
CA THR A 113 14.08 -1.24 16.80
C THR A 113 12.81 -2.07 16.72
N VAL A 114 12.34 -2.33 15.50
CA VAL A 114 11.17 -3.15 15.22
C VAL A 114 11.62 -4.47 14.62
N LEU A 115 11.19 -5.58 15.22
CA LEU A 115 11.48 -6.93 14.72
C LEU A 115 10.19 -7.58 14.20
N PRO A 116 10.10 -7.96 12.91
CA PRO A 116 9.02 -8.80 12.43
C PRO A 116 9.12 -10.22 13.00
N LEU A 117 8.10 -10.63 13.72
CA LEU A 117 7.93 -11.98 14.25
C LEU A 117 7.37 -12.93 13.21
N SER A 118 6.39 -12.46 12.43
CA SER A 118 5.78 -13.22 11.35
C SER A 118 5.16 -12.30 10.32
N ILE A 119 5.07 -12.81 9.08
CA ILE A 119 4.43 -12.12 7.96
C ILE A 119 3.52 -13.12 7.26
N ASN A 120 2.25 -12.77 7.12
CA ASN A 120 1.26 -13.55 6.38
C ASN A 120 0.89 -12.82 5.10
N ALA A 121 1.14 -13.41 3.94
CA ALA A 121 0.87 -12.80 2.64
C ALA A 121 -0.21 -13.53 1.84
N ARG A 122 -0.98 -12.77 1.07
CA ARG A 122 -2.02 -13.25 0.15
C ARG A 122 -1.85 -12.57 -1.20
N PHE A 123 -1.52 -13.37 -2.23
CA PHE A 123 -1.40 -12.93 -3.62
C PHE A 123 -2.76 -13.10 -4.31
N ARG A 124 -3.28 -12.02 -4.89
CA ARG A 124 -4.64 -11.95 -5.44
C ARG A 124 -4.69 -11.79 -6.96
N LEU A 125 -3.73 -11.05 -7.51
CA LEU A 125 -3.65 -10.74 -8.93
C LEU A 125 -2.20 -10.88 -9.41
N PRO A 126 -1.93 -11.61 -10.52
CA PRO A 126 -0.63 -11.56 -11.17
C PRO A 126 -0.41 -10.16 -11.77
N VAL A 127 0.63 -9.47 -11.31
CA VAL A 127 1.05 -8.15 -11.82
C VAL A 127 2.37 -8.33 -12.56
N GLY A 128 2.53 -7.75 -13.74
CA GLY A 128 3.72 -7.89 -14.58
C GLY A 128 4.21 -6.56 -15.13
N TRP A 129 5.34 -6.59 -15.84
CA TRP A 129 5.85 -5.40 -16.54
C TRP A 129 5.17 -5.23 -17.93
N PRO A 130 4.88 -3.99 -18.38
CA PRO A 130 4.94 -2.74 -17.62
C PRO A 130 3.65 -2.50 -16.81
N ASP A 131 3.81 -2.33 -15.51
CA ASP A 131 2.79 -1.86 -14.56
C ASP A 131 3.51 -1.11 -13.42
N ALA A 132 2.75 -0.45 -12.57
CA ALA A 132 3.18 0.04 -11.28
C ALA A 132 2.18 -0.40 -10.21
N VAL A 133 2.64 -0.45 -8.97
CA VAL A 133 1.80 -0.82 -7.84
C VAL A 133 1.70 0.33 -6.86
N LEU A 134 0.49 0.61 -6.40
CA LEU A 134 0.27 1.53 -5.28
C LEU A 134 0.15 0.69 -4.01
N LEU A 135 0.99 0.97 -3.02
CA LEU A 135 0.97 0.29 -1.72
C LEU A 135 0.64 1.26 -0.61
N GLY A 136 0.02 0.76 0.45
CA GLY A 136 -0.20 1.51 1.67
C GLY A 136 -0.44 0.60 2.85
N GLY A 137 -0.21 1.14 4.05
CA GLY A 137 -0.32 0.43 5.32
C GLY A 137 -1.42 1.00 6.21
N ARG A 138 -1.90 0.16 7.13
CA ARG A 138 -2.73 0.57 8.26
C ARG A 138 -2.42 -0.26 9.50
N PRO A 139 -2.53 0.30 10.70
CA PRO A 139 -2.55 -0.47 11.93
C PRO A 139 -3.64 -1.55 11.91
N ALA A 140 -3.28 -2.77 12.28
CA ALA A 140 -4.18 -3.93 12.31
C ALA A 140 -4.57 -4.31 13.73
N TYR A 141 -3.61 -4.30 14.66
CA TYR A 141 -3.85 -4.60 16.07
C TYR A 141 -2.70 -4.13 16.99
N ILE A 142 -2.99 -4.16 18.29
CA ILE A 142 -2.03 -4.24 19.38
C ILE A 142 -2.53 -5.36 20.28
N ASP A 143 -1.67 -6.27 20.73
CA ASP A 143 -2.15 -7.35 21.60
C ASP A 143 -2.54 -6.82 22.99
N PRO A 144 -3.42 -7.53 23.73
CA PRO A 144 -3.92 -7.04 25.02
C PRO A 144 -2.84 -6.88 26.10
N GLN A 145 -1.71 -7.58 25.99
CA GLN A 145 -0.57 -7.46 26.89
C GLN A 145 0.42 -6.37 26.43
N GLY A 146 0.20 -5.78 25.24
CA GLY A 146 1.08 -4.79 24.63
C GLY A 146 2.46 -5.34 24.27
N LYS A 147 2.60 -6.64 24.00
CA LYS A 147 3.91 -7.25 23.66
C LYS A 147 4.22 -7.16 22.16
N THR A 148 3.18 -7.13 21.36
CA THR A 148 3.19 -7.20 19.91
C THR A 148 2.12 -6.29 19.36
N TYR A 149 2.34 -5.87 18.12
CA TYR A 149 1.42 -5.08 17.34
C TYR A 149 1.55 -5.51 15.89
N GLY A 150 0.66 -5.04 15.04
CA GLY A 150 0.76 -5.37 13.64
C GLY A 150 0.07 -4.39 12.72
N GLU A 151 0.41 -4.50 11.45
CA GLU A 151 -0.04 -3.68 10.36
C GLU A 151 -0.48 -4.56 9.20
N THR A 152 -1.45 -4.09 8.44
CA THR A 152 -1.82 -4.67 7.15
C THR A 152 -1.36 -3.74 6.04
N TYR A 153 -0.65 -4.30 5.06
CA TYR A 153 -0.24 -3.64 3.83
C TYR A 153 -1.04 -4.19 2.66
N GLU A 154 -1.55 -3.31 1.80
CA GLU A 154 -2.26 -3.68 0.59
C GLU A 154 -1.60 -3.04 -0.63
N ALA A 155 -1.51 -3.79 -1.72
CA ALA A 155 -1.02 -3.31 -3.00
C ALA A 155 -2.08 -3.43 -4.10
N PHE A 156 -2.21 -2.38 -4.90
CA PHE A 156 -3.12 -2.32 -6.04
C PHE A 156 -2.32 -2.16 -7.33
N SER A 157 -2.70 -2.89 -8.38
CA SER A 157 -2.17 -2.65 -9.73
C SER A 157 -2.67 -1.29 -10.20
N LEU A 158 -1.75 -0.41 -10.60
CA LEU A 158 -2.11 0.86 -11.21
C LEU A 158 -2.76 0.61 -12.57
N LYS A 159 -2.35 -0.40 -13.33
CA LYS A 159 -2.95 -0.73 -14.64
C LYS A 159 -4.38 -1.26 -14.56
N THR A 160 -4.76 -2.03 -13.54
CA THR A 160 -6.13 -2.60 -13.46
C THR A 160 -7.01 -1.93 -12.42
N GLY A 161 -6.43 -1.30 -11.39
CA GLY A 161 -7.16 -0.77 -10.25
C GLY A 161 -7.55 -1.82 -9.20
N GLU A 162 -7.10 -3.07 -9.40
CA GLU A 162 -7.49 -4.22 -8.58
C GLU A 162 -6.45 -4.51 -7.49
N LEU A 163 -6.93 -5.12 -6.39
CA LEU A 163 -6.10 -5.53 -5.27
C LEU A 163 -5.23 -6.73 -5.68
N ALA A 164 -3.92 -6.56 -5.65
CA ALA A 164 -2.96 -7.57 -6.09
C ALA A 164 -2.32 -8.33 -4.93
N PHE A 165 -2.14 -7.68 -3.79
CA PHE A 165 -1.39 -8.24 -2.66
C PHE A 165 -1.90 -7.71 -1.33
N ILE A 166 -1.88 -8.57 -0.31
CA ILE A 166 -2.12 -8.21 1.09
C ILE A 166 -1.03 -8.86 1.93
N ALA A 167 -0.39 -8.12 2.83
CA ALA A 167 0.47 -8.69 3.85
C ALA A 167 0.12 -8.17 5.25
N ASP A 168 0.02 -9.10 6.20
CA ASP A 168 -0.17 -8.81 7.62
C ASP A 168 1.16 -9.05 8.33
N TYR A 169 1.71 -7.99 8.92
CA TYR A 169 2.96 -8.04 9.67
C TYR A 169 2.66 -8.08 11.16
N HIS A 170 3.41 -8.90 11.88
CA HIS A 170 3.35 -9.01 13.33
C HIS A 170 4.72 -8.62 13.88
N HIS A 171 4.76 -7.60 14.71
CA HIS A 171 5.97 -6.97 15.19
C HIS A 171 6.11 -7.03 16.71
N VAL A 172 7.35 -6.91 17.16
CA VAL A 172 7.71 -6.58 18.55
C VAL A 172 8.71 -5.42 18.55
N HIS A 173 8.65 -4.59 19.58
CA HIS A 173 9.70 -3.62 19.83
C HIS A 173 10.87 -4.29 20.54
N ILE A 174 12.07 -3.94 20.11
CA ILE A 174 13.33 -4.38 20.73
C ILE A 174 14.00 -3.16 21.34
N ASP A 175 14.28 -3.20 22.64
CA ASP A 175 15.07 -2.18 23.34
C ASP A 175 16.56 -2.42 23.08
N LEU A 176 17.17 -1.50 22.32
CA LEU A 176 18.58 -1.56 21.97
C LEU A 176 19.49 -1.07 23.10
N THR A 177 18.96 -0.30 24.04
CA THR A 177 19.69 0.18 25.23
C THR A 177 19.89 -0.94 26.26
N GLN A 178 19.00 -1.94 26.25
CA GLN A 178 19.03 -3.10 27.16
C GLN A 178 19.57 -4.38 26.52
N GLY A 179 20.48 -4.24 25.55
CA GLY A 179 21.15 -5.37 24.91
C GLY A 179 20.27 -6.11 23.88
N GLY A 180 19.28 -5.44 23.29
CA GLY A 180 18.49 -5.98 22.19
C GLY A 180 17.38 -6.94 22.62
N LYS A 181 16.71 -6.66 23.73
CA LYS A 181 15.62 -7.50 24.25
C LYS A 181 14.26 -7.01 23.78
N ALA A 182 13.35 -7.95 23.57
CA ALA A 182 11.94 -7.61 23.34
C ALA A 182 11.37 -6.83 24.54
N VAL A 183 10.66 -5.75 24.25
CA VAL A 183 10.05 -4.86 25.24
C VAL A 183 8.56 -4.69 24.96
N SER A 184 7.77 -4.63 26.03
CA SER A 184 6.33 -4.41 25.94
C SER A 184 5.99 -2.92 26.02
N PHE A 185 4.85 -2.51 25.47
CA PHE A 185 4.35 -1.14 25.63
C PHE A 185 4.16 -0.74 27.09
N PRO A 186 3.62 -1.57 28.01
CA PRO A 186 3.59 -1.24 29.43
C PRO A 186 4.97 -0.89 30.01
N ASP A 187 6.03 -1.61 29.59
CA ASP A 187 7.38 -1.34 30.07
C ASP A 187 7.95 -0.06 29.44
N LEU A 188 7.71 0.16 28.13
CA LEU A 188 8.05 1.41 27.44
C LEU A 188 7.35 2.62 28.08
N ILE A 189 6.08 2.49 28.47
CA ILE A 189 5.29 3.56 29.12
C ILE A 189 5.84 3.89 30.50
N LYS A 190 6.20 2.87 31.30
CA LYS A 190 6.83 3.10 32.62
C LYS A 190 8.15 3.85 32.50
N GLN A 191 8.93 3.56 31.45
CA GLN A 191 10.21 4.23 31.21
C GLN A 191 10.00 5.64 30.63
N GLU A 192 9.12 5.78 29.66
CA GLU A 192 8.85 7.02 28.93
C GLU A 192 7.32 7.19 28.68
N PRO A 193 6.61 8.01 29.51
CA PRO A 193 5.15 8.14 29.46
C PRO A 193 4.55 8.55 28.11
N LYS A 194 5.34 9.13 27.21
CA LYS A 194 4.95 9.49 25.83
C LYS A 194 4.46 8.30 25.00
N TRP A 195 4.89 7.08 25.31
CA TRP A 195 4.42 5.86 24.65
C TRP A 195 2.92 5.61 24.86
N ASP A 196 2.35 6.13 25.95
CA ASP A 196 0.93 5.97 26.26
C ASP A 196 0.04 6.70 25.25
N ALA A 197 0.46 7.90 24.83
CA ALA A 197 -0.19 8.64 23.77
C ALA A 197 -0.13 7.90 22.42
N TRP A 198 1.02 7.30 22.11
CA TRP A 198 1.20 6.51 20.89
C TRP A 198 0.30 5.27 20.87
N VAL A 199 0.24 4.53 21.99
CA VAL A 199 -0.62 3.33 22.09
C VAL A 199 -2.09 3.69 21.90
N ARG A 200 -2.56 4.78 22.54
CA ARG A 200 -3.93 5.26 22.36
C ARG A 200 -4.23 5.65 20.92
N ASP A 201 -3.32 6.39 20.29
CA ASP A 201 -3.44 6.78 18.88
C ASP A 201 -3.44 5.55 17.96
N TRP A 202 -2.58 4.57 18.20
CA TRP A 202 -2.53 3.31 17.46
C TRP A 202 -3.85 2.55 17.56
N GLN A 203 -4.39 2.39 18.77
CA GLN A 203 -5.68 1.74 19.01
C GLN A 203 -6.83 2.45 18.29
N GLN A 204 -6.84 3.79 18.30
CA GLN A 204 -7.83 4.57 17.57
C GLN A 204 -7.71 4.34 16.05
N LYS A 205 -6.48 4.35 15.51
CA LYS A 205 -6.22 4.06 14.09
C LYS A 205 -6.65 2.63 13.72
N VAL A 206 -6.41 1.63 14.58
CA VAL A 206 -6.88 0.25 14.39
C VAL A 206 -8.42 0.21 14.30
N ALA A 207 -9.11 0.84 15.25
CA ALA A 207 -10.58 0.84 15.27
C ALA A 207 -11.16 1.53 14.02
N SER A 208 -10.65 2.71 13.68
CA SER A 208 -11.03 3.48 12.50
C SER A 208 -10.77 2.71 11.20
N GLY A 209 -9.59 2.11 11.07
CA GLY A 209 -9.22 1.30 9.90
C GLY A 209 -10.13 0.10 9.71
N LYS A 210 -10.46 -0.64 10.78
CA LYS A 210 -11.42 -1.76 10.73
C LYS A 210 -12.81 -1.31 10.31
N GLN A 211 -13.29 -0.20 10.87
CA GLN A 211 -14.60 0.35 10.52
C GLN A 211 -14.66 0.74 9.04
N LYS A 212 -13.65 1.47 8.55
CA LYS A 212 -13.54 1.89 7.15
C LYS A 212 -13.49 0.70 6.19
N LEU A 213 -12.65 -0.29 6.48
CA LEU A 213 -12.55 -1.49 5.66
C LEU A 213 -13.88 -2.26 5.59
N LYS A 214 -14.57 -2.41 6.73
CA LYS A 214 -15.87 -3.07 6.79
C LYS A 214 -16.92 -2.31 5.98
N ALA A 215 -17.01 -0.99 6.14
CA ALA A 215 -17.92 -0.14 5.37
C ALA A 215 -17.66 -0.26 3.87
N PHE A 216 -16.39 -0.18 3.45
CA PHE A 216 -16.00 -0.37 2.06
C PHE A 216 -16.43 -1.73 1.50
N GLN A 217 -16.20 -2.82 2.25
CA GLN A 217 -16.59 -4.17 1.84
C GLN A 217 -18.12 -4.33 1.71
N GLU A 218 -18.89 -3.69 2.60
CA GLU A 218 -20.35 -3.69 2.53
C GLU A 218 -20.86 -2.91 1.31
N GLU A 219 -20.26 -1.77 0.99
CA GLU A 219 -20.56 -0.98 -0.21
C GLU A 219 -20.21 -1.76 -1.49
N GLU A 220 -19.03 -2.36 -1.55
CA GLU A 220 -18.57 -3.17 -2.69
C GLU A 220 -19.49 -4.38 -2.92
N LYS A 221 -19.92 -5.04 -1.84
CA LYS A 221 -20.89 -6.15 -1.91
C LYS A 221 -22.26 -5.70 -2.43
N LYS A 222 -22.75 -4.54 -1.97
CA LYS A 222 -24.01 -3.95 -2.46
C LYS A 222 -23.91 -3.58 -3.94
N ALA A 223 -22.83 -2.93 -4.36
CA ALA A 223 -22.60 -2.54 -5.75
C ALA A 223 -22.55 -3.77 -6.68
N THR A 224 -21.81 -4.81 -6.28
CA THR A 224 -21.70 -6.06 -7.04
C THR A 224 -23.04 -6.77 -7.13
N GLY A 225 -23.80 -6.83 -6.03
CA GLY A 225 -25.13 -7.42 -6.02
C GLY A 225 -26.12 -6.67 -6.90
N GLN A 226 -26.07 -5.33 -6.92
CA GLN A 226 -26.90 -4.51 -7.79
C GLN A 226 -26.53 -4.69 -9.27
N ALA A 227 -25.23 -4.76 -9.59
CA ALA A 227 -24.76 -5.01 -10.95
C ALA A 227 -25.25 -6.38 -11.48
N ALA A 228 -25.19 -7.43 -10.66
CA ALA A 228 -25.69 -8.75 -11.00
C ALA A 228 -27.21 -8.74 -11.29
N ARG A 229 -28.00 -8.06 -10.44
CA ARG A 229 -29.45 -7.89 -10.65
C ARG A 229 -29.76 -7.13 -11.93
N ASN A 230 -29.04 -6.05 -12.20
CA ASN A 230 -29.24 -5.26 -13.42
C ASN A 230 -28.94 -6.10 -14.67
N ALA A 231 -27.89 -6.92 -14.64
CA ALA A 231 -27.55 -7.83 -15.75
C ALA A 231 -28.65 -8.89 -15.99
N GLU A 232 -29.22 -9.45 -14.92
CA GLU A 232 -30.33 -10.40 -15.01
C GLU A 232 -31.59 -9.77 -15.63
N VAL A 233 -31.95 -8.54 -15.21
CA VAL A 233 -33.08 -7.79 -15.77
C VAL A 233 -32.90 -7.54 -17.28
N GLU A 234 -31.70 -7.15 -17.71
CA GLU A 234 -31.41 -6.95 -19.14
C GLU A 234 -31.48 -8.26 -19.93
N GLN A 235 -31.00 -9.37 -19.37
CA GLN A 235 -31.12 -10.69 -19.99
C GLN A 235 -32.59 -11.10 -20.17
N LEU A 236 -33.45 -10.85 -19.17
CA LEU A 236 -34.88 -11.15 -19.24
C LEU A 236 -35.61 -10.29 -20.28
N LYS A 237 -35.26 -9.00 -20.43
CA LYS A 237 -35.80 -8.13 -21.48
C LYS A 237 -35.50 -8.65 -22.88
N HIS A 238 -34.29 -9.14 -23.11
CA HIS A 238 -33.90 -9.72 -24.39
C HIS A 238 -34.62 -11.04 -24.71
N LEU A 239 -34.98 -11.82 -23.68
CA LEU A 239 -35.77 -13.05 -23.85
C LEU A 239 -37.25 -12.73 -24.12
N GLY A 240 -37.80 -11.70 -23.46
CA GLY A 240 -39.18 -11.26 -23.69
C GLY A 240 -39.43 -10.62 -25.05
N ALA A 241 -38.39 -10.04 -25.68
CA ALA A 241 -38.49 -9.46 -27.02
C ALA A 241 -38.42 -10.50 -28.18
N LYS A 242 -38.23 -11.78 -27.87
CA LYS A 242 -38.15 -12.88 -28.85
C LYS A 242 -39.41 -13.76 -28.92
N LEU A 243 -40.45 -13.41 -28.17
CA LEU A 243 -41.78 -14.03 -28.20
C LEU A 243 -42.76 -13.09 -28.89
#